data_AF-A0A2P5I788-F1
#
_entry.id   AF-A0A2P5I788-F1
#
_cell.length_a   1.000
_cell.length_b   1.000
_cell.length_c   1.000
_cell.angle_alpha   90.00
_cell.angle_beta   90.00
_cell.angle_gamma   90.00
#
_symmetry.space_group_name_H-M   'P 1'
#
loop_
_entity.id
_entity.type
_entity.pdbx_description
1 polymer ?
#
loop_
_entity_poly.entity_id
_entity_poly.type
_entity_poly.pdbx_seq_one_letter_code
_entity_poly.pdbx_strand_id
1 'polypeptide(L)'
;MTYLHWYPANQDEDEKRLILKLDLSILIFGCLSFFTKYLDQQSITNVYVSGMREDIGLTGNHLNYITATFCASYFTFMIPACYFMTQYPANVVLPTLEVGWGLSTFGLAWARNVETIYAMRFLTGAFECCSFTGTIYIIGSWYRPGEIGRRVALFFIASPLGTMFAGYFQAAAYTNLDGTHGLAGWRWLFVVDAIITIPIALIGFFVFPDVPSRKKPLFLTETKHELGKQRLEGLTAPPQLRLSWDIFRHVLTRWHWYLFVFQGSIMDQNFAPSGTL
;
A
#
# COMPACT_ATOMS: atom_id res chain seq x y z
N MET A 1 -10.26 -28.27 20.02
CA MET A 1 -9.32 -27.48 19.20
C MET A 1 -9.40 -26.03 19.67
N THR A 2 -8.55 -25.69 20.63
CA THR A 2 -8.54 -24.42 21.39
C THR A 2 -7.32 -23.58 20.97
N TYR A 3 -6.97 -23.57 19.67
CA TYR A 3 -5.59 -23.25 19.24
C TYR A 3 -5.44 -22.01 18.34
N LEU A 4 -6.50 -21.24 18.10
CA LEU A 4 -6.34 -19.85 17.66
C LEU A 4 -7.03 -18.94 18.68
N HIS A 5 -6.25 -18.44 19.64
CA HIS A 5 -6.65 -17.37 20.56
C HIS A 5 -6.85 -16.04 19.81
N TRP A 6 -7.65 -15.99 18.74
CA TRP A 6 -7.89 -14.80 17.93
C TRP A 6 -8.38 -13.62 18.77
N TYR A 7 -9.19 -13.94 19.79
CA TYR A 7 -9.65 -13.04 20.84
C TYR A 7 -9.04 -13.44 22.20
N PRO A 8 -8.70 -12.49 23.09
CA PRO A 8 -8.40 -12.78 24.50
C PRO A 8 -9.53 -13.56 25.17
N ALA A 9 -9.20 -14.49 26.06
CA ALA A 9 -10.15 -15.46 26.64
C ALA A 9 -11.31 -14.85 27.44
N ASN A 10 -11.19 -13.59 27.89
CA ASN A 10 -12.18 -12.89 28.74
C ASN A 10 -12.82 -11.64 28.07
N GLN A 11 -12.89 -11.56 26.74
CA GLN A 11 -13.60 -10.46 26.06
C GLN A 11 -15.12 -10.66 26.03
N ASP A 12 -15.85 -9.56 26.18
CA ASP A 12 -17.31 -9.52 26.06
C ASP A 12 -17.76 -9.87 24.62
N GLU A 13 -18.93 -10.49 24.47
CA GLU A 13 -19.44 -10.95 23.17
C GLU A 13 -19.68 -9.78 22.19
N ASP A 14 -20.10 -8.63 22.71
CA ASP A 14 -20.28 -7.42 21.90
C ASP A 14 -18.96 -6.80 21.44
N GLU A 15 -17.90 -6.94 22.24
CA GLU A 15 -16.54 -6.52 21.89
C GLU A 15 -15.95 -7.42 20.79
N LYS A 16 -16.14 -8.74 20.88
CA LYS A 16 -15.74 -9.68 19.80
C LYS A 16 -16.44 -9.37 18.48
N ARG A 17 -17.75 -9.09 18.51
CA ARG A 17 -18.53 -8.71 17.32
C ARG A 17 -18.08 -7.38 16.72
N LEU A 18 -17.65 -6.42 17.54
CA LEU A 18 -17.07 -5.16 17.07
C LEU A 18 -15.74 -5.42 16.36
N ILE A 19 -14.83 -6.15 17.00
CA ILE A 19 -13.51 -6.48 16.43
C ILE A 19 -13.66 -7.28 15.14
N LEU A 20 -14.57 -8.26 15.06
CA LEU A 20 -14.80 -9.02 13.84
C LEU A 20 -15.24 -8.11 12.67
N LYS A 21 -16.11 -7.13 12.93
CA LYS A 21 -16.54 -6.17 11.91
C LYS A 21 -15.40 -5.25 11.47
N LEU A 22 -14.56 -4.81 12.41
CA LEU A 22 -13.36 -4.03 12.12
C LEU A 22 -12.34 -4.86 11.33
N ASP A 23 -12.12 -6.12 11.71
CA ASP A 23 -11.24 -7.06 11.01
C ASP A 23 -11.72 -7.26 9.57
N LEU A 24 -13.01 -7.58 9.37
CA LEU A 24 -13.58 -7.74 8.03
C LEU A 24 -13.49 -6.47 7.18
N SER A 25 -13.52 -5.28 7.78
CA SER A 25 -13.47 -4.03 7.02
C SER A 25 -12.02 -3.60 6.73
N ILE A 26 -11.22 -3.43 7.78
CA ILE A 26 -9.84 -2.93 7.70
C ILE A 26 -8.91 -3.99 7.09
N LEU A 27 -9.03 -5.24 7.53
CA LEU A 27 -8.09 -6.29 7.11
C LEU A 27 -8.37 -6.77 5.69
N ILE A 28 -9.63 -6.94 5.28
CA ILE A 28 -9.94 -7.35 3.90
C ILE A 28 -9.50 -6.25 2.93
N PHE A 29 -9.88 -5.00 3.18
CA PHE A 29 -9.47 -3.89 2.34
C PHE A 29 -7.94 -3.72 2.35
N GLY A 30 -7.32 -3.73 3.53
CA GLY A 30 -5.86 -3.62 3.66
C GLY A 30 -5.12 -4.74 2.92
N CYS A 31 -5.53 -6.00 3.10
CA CYS A 31 -4.95 -7.12 2.38
C CYS A 31 -5.16 -7.02 0.86
N LEU A 32 -6.32 -6.56 0.39
CA LEU A 32 -6.57 -6.36 -1.04
C LEU A 32 -5.71 -5.23 -1.62
N SER A 33 -5.63 -4.09 -0.94
CA SER A 33 -4.77 -2.96 -1.32
C SER A 33 -3.29 -3.35 -1.32
N PHE A 34 -2.84 -4.10 -0.32
CA PHE A 34 -1.46 -4.59 -0.28
C PHE A 34 -1.20 -5.65 -1.34
N PHE A 35 -2.18 -6.52 -1.62
CA PHE A 35 -2.11 -7.49 -2.71
C PHE A 35 -1.93 -6.79 -4.07
N THR A 36 -2.76 -5.79 -4.39
CA THR A 36 -2.61 -5.03 -5.64
C THR A 36 -1.31 -4.26 -5.69
N LYS A 37 -0.81 -3.77 -4.55
CA LYS A 37 0.48 -3.05 -4.48
C LYS A 37 1.63 -3.92 -4.97
N TYR A 38 1.74 -5.14 -4.44
CA TYR A 38 2.78 -6.06 -4.91
C TYR A 38 2.50 -6.57 -6.33
N LEU A 39 1.23 -6.61 -6.75
CA LEU A 39 0.87 -6.96 -8.11
C LEU A 39 1.46 -5.96 -9.13
N ASP A 40 1.26 -4.66 -8.93
CA ASP A 40 1.80 -3.61 -9.84
C ASP A 40 3.33 -3.54 -9.81
N GLN A 41 3.93 -3.61 -8.62
CA GLN A 41 5.39 -3.58 -8.47
C GLN A 41 6.07 -4.75 -9.19
N GLN A 42 5.47 -5.94 -9.16
CA GLN A 42 6.03 -7.11 -9.85
C GLN A 42 5.69 -7.12 -11.33
N SER A 43 4.54 -6.55 -11.71
CA SER A 43 4.09 -6.44 -13.10
C SER A 43 5.09 -5.69 -13.99
N ILE A 44 5.82 -4.69 -13.51
CA ILE A 44 6.81 -3.97 -14.34
C ILE A 44 8.00 -4.82 -14.77
N THR A 45 8.56 -5.59 -13.84
CA THR A 45 9.72 -6.46 -14.09
C THR A 45 9.34 -7.58 -15.04
N ASN A 46 8.15 -8.12 -14.83
CA ASN A 46 7.48 -9.11 -15.65
C ASN A 46 7.28 -8.58 -17.08
N VAL A 47 6.58 -7.45 -17.23
CA VAL A 47 6.29 -6.83 -18.52
C VAL A 47 7.54 -6.43 -19.30
N TYR A 48 8.58 -5.98 -18.60
CA TYR A 48 9.86 -5.66 -19.20
C TYR A 48 10.45 -6.83 -19.98
N VAL A 49 10.38 -8.06 -19.44
CA VAL A 49 10.92 -9.26 -20.11
C VAL A 49 9.96 -9.87 -21.13
N SER A 50 8.67 -9.54 -21.10
CA SER A 50 7.65 -10.09 -22.01
C SER A 50 7.29 -9.19 -23.19
N GLY A 51 8.17 -8.29 -23.62
CA GLY A 51 8.01 -7.55 -24.88
C GLY A 51 7.96 -6.03 -24.76
N MET A 52 7.87 -5.45 -23.56
CA MET A 52 7.94 -3.98 -23.42
C MET A 52 9.32 -3.44 -23.81
N ARG A 53 10.37 -4.24 -23.60
CA ARG A 53 11.73 -3.88 -23.99
C ARG A 53 11.85 -3.68 -25.50
N GLU A 54 11.31 -4.61 -26.28
CA GLU A 54 11.37 -4.59 -27.74
C GLU A 54 10.38 -3.59 -28.36
N ASP A 55 9.15 -3.48 -27.82
CA ASP A 55 8.10 -2.58 -28.34
C ASP A 55 8.47 -1.09 -28.20
N ILE A 56 9.13 -0.72 -27.10
CA ILE A 56 9.49 0.68 -26.80
C ILE A 56 10.97 0.96 -27.09
N GLY A 57 11.78 -0.08 -27.36
CA GLY A 57 13.22 0.07 -27.61
C GLY A 57 14.02 0.37 -26.33
N LEU A 58 13.62 -0.19 -25.19
CA LEU A 58 14.35 -0.03 -23.93
C LEU A 58 15.68 -0.81 -24.02
N THR A 59 16.80 -0.10 -24.05
CA THR A 59 18.16 -0.69 -24.06
C THR A 59 18.94 -0.40 -22.78
N GLY A 60 19.84 -1.31 -22.38
CA GLY A 60 20.73 -1.09 -21.24
C GLY A 60 20.01 -0.91 -19.89
N ASN A 61 20.33 0.18 -19.19
CA ASN A 61 19.93 0.43 -17.80
C ASN A 61 18.56 1.12 -17.62
N HIS A 62 17.74 1.21 -18.68
CA HIS A 62 16.45 1.90 -18.58
C HIS A 62 15.50 1.29 -17.54
N LEU A 63 15.49 -0.03 -17.34
CA LEU A 63 14.73 -0.66 -16.26
C LEU A 63 15.15 -0.14 -14.88
N ASN A 64 16.46 -0.02 -14.64
CA ASN A 64 16.99 0.52 -13.40
C ASN A 64 16.56 1.98 -13.23
N TYR A 65 16.59 2.80 -14.28
CA TYR A 65 16.08 4.17 -14.22
C TYR A 65 14.57 4.24 -13.96
N ILE A 66 13.77 3.30 -14.48
CA ILE A 66 12.32 3.23 -14.20
C ILE A 66 12.11 3.00 -12.70
N THR A 67 12.79 1.99 -12.15
CA THR A 67 12.71 1.64 -10.73
C THR A 67 13.26 2.76 -9.85
N ALA A 68 14.37 3.38 -10.23
CA ALA A 68 14.97 4.50 -9.51
C ALA A 68 14.04 5.72 -9.47
N THR A 69 13.35 6.04 -10.58
CA THR A 69 12.37 7.13 -10.64
C THR A 69 11.19 6.86 -9.71
N PHE A 70 10.69 5.62 -9.71
CA PHE A 70 9.66 5.18 -8.77
C PHE A 70 10.13 5.35 -7.32
N CYS A 71 11.29 4.80 -6.94
CA CYS A 71 11.83 4.92 -5.59
C CYS A 71 12.05 6.38 -5.17
N ALA A 72 12.59 7.21 -6.06
CA ALA A 72 12.82 8.63 -5.80
C ALA A 72 11.51 9.37 -5.50
N SER A 73 10.47 9.14 -6.30
CA SER A 73 9.15 9.71 -6.04
C SER A 73 8.56 9.18 -4.73
N TYR A 74 8.61 7.87 -4.50
CA TYR A 74 8.10 7.22 -3.29
C TYR A 74 8.70 7.84 -2.03
N PHE A 75 10.02 7.96 -1.95
CA PHE A 75 10.70 8.54 -0.78
C PHE A 75 10.43 10.03 -0.61
N THR A 76 10.38 10.79 -1.72
CA THR A 76 10.12 12.23 -1.68
C THR A 76 8.72 12.53 -1.15
N PHE A 77 7.72 11.78 -1.62
CA PHE A 77 6.32 11.98 -1.23
C PHE A 77 5.91 11.25 0.04
N MET A 78 6.69 10.29 0.53
CA MET A 78 6.37 9.55 1.77
C MET A 78 6.20 10.48 2.98
N ILE A 79 7.09 11.47 3.16
CA ILE A 79 7.02 12.39 4.31
C ILE A 79 5.79 13.31 4.19
N PRO A 80 5.58 14.03 3.06
CA PRO A 80 4.35 14.80 2.85
C PRO A 80 3.09 13.97 3.00
N ALA A 81 3.01 12.80 2.38
CA ALA A 81 1.80 11.97 2.37
C ALA A 81 1.44 11.44 3.78
N CYS A 82 2.45 11.00 4.55
CA CYS A 82 2.27 10.67 5.96
C CYS A 82 1.75 11.85 6.77
N TYR A 83 2.25 13.07 6.51
CA TYR A 83 1.72 14.26 7.15
C TYR A 83 0.27 14.55 6.76
N PHE A 84 -0.07 14.49 5.47
CA PHE A 84 -1.44 14.65 4.97
C PHE A 84 -2.41 13.68 5.65
N MET A 85 -2.02 12.43 5.89
CA MET A 85 -2.85 11.46 6.64
C MET A 85 -3.08 11.82 8.11
N THR A 86 -2.18 12.57 8.75
CA THR A 86 -2.43 13.02 10.15
C THR A 86 -3.45 14.15 10.21
N GLN A 87 -3.49 15.01 9.19
CA GLN A 87 -4.35 16.19 9.16
C GLN A 87 -5.75 15.86 8.61
N TYR A 88 -5.79 15.12 7.51
CA TYR A 88 -7.01 14.76 6.79
C TYR A 88 -7.50 13.36 7.17
N PRO A 89 -8.80 13.08 7.01
CA PRO A 89 -9.36 11.80 7.41
C PRO A 89 -8.87 10.69 6.48
N ALA A 90 -8.36 9.60 7.06
CA ALA A 90 -7.67 8.54 6.32
C ALA A 90 -8.61 7.79 5.35
N ASN A 91 -9.91 7.75 5.67
CA ASN A 91 -10.96 7.15 4.86
C ASN A 91 -11.17 7.83 3.49
N VAL A 92 -10.71 9.07 3.32
CA VAL A 92 -10.78 9.78 2.03
C VAL A 92 -9.40 9.82 1.39
N VAL A 93 -8.36 10.13 2.16
CA VAL A 93 -7.00 10.30 1.63
C VAL A 93 -6.50 9.02 0.99
N LEU A 94 -6.55 7.90 1.71
CA LEU A 94 -5.94 6.65 1.26
C LEU A 94 -6.65 6.09 0.00
N PRO A 95 -7.99 6.00 -0.04
CA PRO A 95 -8.70 5.62 -1.26
C PRO A 95 -8.49 6.59 -2.44
N THR A 96 -8.37 7.91 -2.19
CA THR A 96 -8.11 8.89 -3.27
C THR A 96 -6.73 8.68 -3.88
N LEU A 97 -5.72 8.43 -3.05
CA LEU A 97 -4.37 8.12 -3.51
C LEU A 97 -4.35 6.81 -4.28
N GLU A 98 -5.06 5.77 -3.82
CA GLU A 98 -5.18 4.50 -4.56
C GLU A 98 -5.87 4.65 -5.91
N VAL A 99 -6.91 5.49 -6.02
CA VAL A 99 -7.51 5.82 -7.32
C VAL A 99 -6.52 6.54 -8.23
N GLY A 100 -5.77 7.51 -7.69
CA GLY A 100 -4.73 8.23 -8.45
C GLY A 100 -3.62 7.30 -8.95
N TRP A 101 -3.21 6.35 -8.11
CA TRP A 101 -2.28 5.28 -8.48
C TRP A 101 -2.85 4.39 -9.58
N GLY A 102 -4.07 3.85 -9.42
CA GLY A 102 -4.71 3.02 -10.44
C GLY A 102 -4.90 3.73 -11.78
N LEU A 103 -5.21 5.03 -11.78
CA LEU A 103 -5.27 5.85 -12.99
C LEU A 103 -3.90 6.06 -13.64
N SER A 104 -2.84 6.20 -12.83
CA SER A 104 -1.46 6.33 -13.33
C SER A 104 -0.99 5.02 -13.97
N THR A 105 -1.31 3.88 -13.37
CA THR A 105 -1.02 2.55 -13.92
C THR A 105 -1.84 2.28 -15.18
N PHE A 106 -3.10 2.71 -15.22
CA PHE A 106 -3.89 2.69 -16.46
C PHE A 106 -3.20 3.51 -17.55
N GLY A 107 -2.78 4.74 -17.25
CA GLY A 107 -2.05 5.60 -18.20
C GLY A 107 -0.76 4.99 -18.72
N LEU A 108 -0.08 4.14 -17.92
CA LEU A 108 1.13 3.42 -18.33
C LEU A 108 0.87 2.44 -19.49
N ALA A 109 -0.33 1.85 -19.58
CA ALA A 109 -0.69 0.94 -20.67
C ALA A 109 -0.72 1.63 -22.06
N TRP A 110 -0.93 2.95 -22.09
CA TRP A 110 -0.94 3.75 -23.32
C TRP A 110 0.40 4.41 -23.63
N ALA A 111 1.43 4.20 -22.81
CA ALA A 111 2.74 4.79 -23.02
C ALA A 111 3.35 4.30 -24.35
N ARG A 112 3.84 5.24 -25.15
CA ARG A 112 4.52 4.98 -26.43
C ARG A 112 6.02 5.30 -26.38
N ASN A 113 6.45 6.07 -25.37
CA ASN A 113 7.80 6.58 -25.22
C ASN A 113 8.33 6.27 -23.81
N VAL A 114 9.65 6.14 -23.70
CA VAL A 114 10.35 5.91 -22.42
C VAL A 114 10.09 7.03 -21.41
N GLU A 115 10.07 8.29 -21.87
CA GLU A 115 9.79 9.45 -21.02
C GLU A 115 8.41 9.41 -20.38
N THR A 116 7.40 8.95 -21.13
CA THR A 116 6.04 8.78 -20.60
C THR A 116 5.99 7.71 -19.52
N ILE A 117 6.77 6.62 -19.68
CA ILE A 117 6.90 5.59 -18.64
C ILE A 117 7.52 6.16 -17.37
N TYR A 118 8.57 6.96 -17.49
CA TYR A 118 9.17 7.63 -16.33
C TYR A 118 8.20 8.58 -15.63
N ALA A 119 7.47 9.39 -16.38
CA ALA A 119 6.47 10.30 -15.83
C ALA A 119 5.34 9.54 -15.10
N MET A 120 4.78 8.50 -15.72
CA MET A 120 3.73 7.68 -15.10
C MET A 120 4.25 6.96 -13.86
N ARG A 121 5.48 6.43 -13.90
CA ARG A 121 6.11 5.75 -12.76
C ARG A 121 6.40 6.69 -11.60
N PHE A 122 6.75 7.93 -11.88
CA PHE A 122 6.87 8.98 -10.87
C PHE A 122 5.52 9.28 -10.19
N LEU A 123 4.44 9.36 -10.97
CA LEU A 123 3.08 9.57 -10.42
C LEU A 123 2.62 8.37 -9.58
N THR A 124 2.81 7.15 -10.08
CA THR A 124 2.54 5.91 -9.34
C THR A 124 3.26 5.90 -8.00
N GLY A 125 4.57 6.16 -7.96
CA GLY A 125 5.31 6.17 -6.69
C GLY A 125 4.90 7.31 -5.74
N ALA A 126 4.50 8.47 -6.28
CA ALA A 126 3.95 9.56 -5.47
C ALA A 126 2.62 9.18 -4.78
N PHE A 127 1.74 8.45 -5.48
CA PHE A 127 0.46 8.03 -4.93
C PHE A 127 0.56 6.79 -4.02
N GLU A 128 1.43 5.84 -4.36
CA GLU A 128 1.57 4.56 -3.66
C GLU A 128 2.27 4.67 -2.28
N CYS A 129 3.05 5.74 -2.06
CA CYS A 129 3.89 5.92 -0.87
C CYS A 129 3.13 5.84 0.46
N CYS A 130 1.84 6.13 0.43
CA CYS A 130 0.99 6.32 1.60
C CYS A 130 0.12 5.10 1.95
N SER A 131 -0.03 4.15 1.01
CA SER A 131 -0.95 3.01 1.17
C SER A 131 -0.54 2.09 2.32
N PHE A 132 0.75 1.73 2.38
CA PHE A 132 1.27 0.86 3.44
C PHE A 132 1.23 1.55 4.81
N THR A 133 1.81 2.75 4.91
CA THR A 133 1.90 3.50 6.16
C THR A 133 0.52 3.88 6.69
N GLY A 134 -0.41 4.20 5.80
CA GLY A 134 -1.78 4.54 6.17
C GLY A 134 -2.60 3.35 6.66
N THR A 135 -2.45 2.19 6.04
CA THR A 135 -3.10 0.97 6.51
C THR A 135 -2.59 0.56 7.89
N ILE A 136 -1.27 0.58 8.09
CA ILE A 136 -0.67 0.29 9.40
C ILE A 136 -1.06 1.33 10.45
N TYR A 137 -1.17 2.61 10.07
CA TYR A 137 -1.64 3.68 10.97
C TYR A 137 -3.07 3.42 11.47
N ILE A 138 -3.98 2.99 10.59
CA ILE A 138 -5.37 2.69 10.97
C ILE A 138 -5.46 1.42 11.80
N ILE A 139 -4.69 0.38 11.48
CA ILE A 139 -4.56 -0.81 12.34
C ILE A 139 -4.06 -0.40 13.74
N GLY A 140 -3.01 0.41 13.82
CA GLY A 140 -2.47 0.89 15.09
C GLY A 140 -3.45 1.77 15.89
N SER A 141 -4.39 2.41 15.21
CA SER A 141 -5.39 3.30 15.84
C SER A 141 -6.61 2.57 16.37
N TRP A 142 -6.99 1.41 15.80
CA TRP A 142 -8.20 0.67 16.19
C TRP A 142 -7.94 -0.54 17.09
N TYR A 143 -6.74 -1.11 17.06
CA TYR A 143 -6.41 -2.36 17.77
C TYR A 143 -5.51 -2.14 18.98
N ARG A 144 -5.63 -3.02 19.99
CA ARG A 144 -4.75 -2.99 21.17
C ARG A 144 -3.36 -3.57 20.83
N PRO A 145 -2.29 -3.24 21.57
CA PRO A 145 -0.94 -3.76 21.30
C PRO A 145 -0.84 -5.29 21.19
N GLY A 146 -1.58 -6.04 22.01
CA GLY A 146 -1.61 -7.51 21.96
C GLY A 146 -2.34 -8.11 20.75
N GLU A 147 -3.04 -7.29 19.98
CA GLU A 147 -3.89 -7.69 18.85
C GLU A 147 -3.32 -7.27 17.49
N ILE A 148 -2.52 -6.20 17.46
CA ILE A 148 -1.90 -5.63 16.26
C ILE A 148 -1.01 -6.68 15.58
N GLY A 149 -0.13 -7.35 16.33
CA GLY A 149 0.91 -8.22 15.76
C GLY A 149 0.36 -9.30 14.82
N ARG A 150 -0.76 -9.95 15.18
CA ARG A 150 -1.37 -11.01 14.36
C ARG A 150 -2.05 -10.47 13.09
N ARG A 151 -2.67 -9.29 13.19
CA ARG A 151 -3.35 -8.63 12.06
C ARG A 151 -2.34 -8.08 11.06
N VAL A 152 -1.26 -7.50 11.57
CA VAL A 152 -0.12 -7.08 10.76
C VAL A 152 0.51 -8.29 10.08
N ALA A 153 0.68 -9.43 10.77
CA ALA A 153 1.17 -10.65 10.13
C ALA A 153 0.29 -11.12 8.96
N LEU A 154 -1.05 -11.13 9.12
CA LEU A 154 -1.95 -11.47 8.01
C LEU A 154 -1.87 -10.47 6.86
N PHE A 155 -1.76 -9.17 7.18
CA PHE A 155 -1.55 -8.13 6.18
C PHE A 155 -0.25 -8.38 5.38
N PHE A 156 0.84 -8.77 6.04
CA PHE A 156 2.10 -9.10 5.36
C PHE A 156 2.00 -10.35 4.46
N ILE A 157 1.12 -11.30 4.74
CA ILE A 157 0.91 -12.49 3.88
C ILE A 157 0.34 -12.09 2.51
N ALA A 158 -0.34 -10.95 2.39
CA ALA A 158 -0.83 -10.47 1.10
C ALA A 158 0.30 -10.09 0.13
N SER A 159 1.51 -9.76 0.61
CA SER A 159 2.66 -9.43 -0.23
C SER A 159 3.13 -10.59 -1.13
N PRO A 160 3.51 -11.77 -0.59
CA PRO A 160 3.95 -12.89 -1.41
C PRO A 160 2.82 -13.42 -2.31
N LEU A 161 1.56 -13.32 -1.85
CA LEU A 161 0.40 -13.65 -2.67
C LEU A 161 0.31 -12.71 -3.89
N GLY A 162 0.37 -11.40 -3.72
CA GLY A 162 0.34 -10.43 -4.83
C GLY A 162 1.45 -10.68 -5.84
N THR A 163 2.66 -10.93 -5.35
CA THR A 163 3.83 -11.25 -6.21
C THR A 163 3.63 -12.53 -7.01
N MET A 164 3.12 -13.59 -6.38
CA MET A 164 2.86 -14.87 -7.05
C MET A 164 1.79 -14.71 -8.15
N PHE A 165 0.69 -14.02 -7.85
CA PHE A 165 -0.39 -13.79 -8.82
C PHE A 165 0.04 -12.89 -9.99
N ALA A 166 0.93 -11.92 -9.78
CA ALA A 166 1.45 -11.07 -10.85
C ALA A 166 2.10 -11.86 -11.98
N GLY A 167 2.88 -12.91 -11.66
CA GLY A 167 3.48 -13.79 -12.66
C GLY A 167 2.44 -14.60 -13.45
N TYR A 168 1.41 -15.10 -12.77
CA TYR A 168 0.31 -15.81 -13.43
C TYR A 168 -0.49 -14.89 -14.36
N PHE A 169 -0.81 -13.67 -13.92
CA PHE A 169 -1.49 -12.69 -14.76
C PHE A 169 -0.67 -12.31 -15.99
N GLN A 170 0.64 -12.14 -15.83
CA GLN A 170 1.53 -11.87 -16.95
C GLN A 170 1.54 -13.03 -17.96
N ALA A 171 1.70 -14.27 -17.50
CA ALA A 171 1.69 -15.44 -18.37
C ALA A 171 0.34 -15.58 -19.10
N ALA A 172 -0.77 -15.33 -18.41
CA ALA A 172 -2.11 -15.36 -19.00
C ALA A 172 -2.31 -14.25 -20.04
N ALA A 173 -1.85 -13.03 -19.75
CA ALA A 173 -1.93 -11.89 -20.66
C ALA A 173 -1.07 -12.10 -21.92
N TYR A 174 0.14 -12.62 -21.76
CA TYR A 174 1.02 -12.93 -22.88
C TYR A 174 0.46 -14.04 -23.78
N THR A 175 -0.14 -15.08 -23.20
CA THR A 175 -0.66 -16.22 -23.98
C THR A 175 -2.02 -15.99 -24.63
N ASN A 176 -2.92 -15.23 -23.99
CA ASN A 176 -4.30 -15.09 -24.44
C ASN A 176 -4.66 -13.70 -24.98
N LEU A 177 -3.93 -12.65 -24.57
CA LEU A 177 -4.28 -11.25 -24.88
C LEU A 177 -3.28 -10.59 -25.83
N ASP A 178 -2.18 -11.26 -26.20
CA ASP A 178 -1.23 -10.69 -27.15
C ASP A 178 -1.85 -10.53 -28.55
N GLY A 179 -1.78 -9.32 -29.09
CA GLY A 179 -2.40 -8.94 -30.36
C GLY A 179 -3.92 -8.71 -30.31
N THR A 180 -4.57 -8.97 -29.17
CA THR A 180 -6.01 -8.70 -29.02
C THR A 180 -6.30 -7.20 -29.05
N HIS A 181 -7.26 -6.78 -29.87
CA HIS A 181 -7.55 -5.36 -30.18
C HIS A 181 -6.35 -4.53 -30.66
N GLY A 182 -5.29 -5.16 -31.18
CA GLY A 182 -4.10 -4.46 -31.68
C GLY A 182 -3.18 -3.91 -30.57
N LEU A 183 -3.37 -4.36 -29.32
CA LEU A 183 -2.50 -4.03 -28.19
C LEU A 183 -1.57 -5.21 -27.89
N ALA A 184 -0.32 -4.90 -27.55
CA ALA A 184 0.63 -5.90 -27.09
C ALA A 184 0.18 -6.47 -25.73
N GLY A 185 0.42 -7.76 -25.48
CA GLY A 185 -0.02 -8.45 -24.26
C GLY A 185 0.46 -7.77 -22.97
N TRP A 186 1.60 -7.08 -23.01
CA TRP A 186 2.13 -6.34 -21.87
C TRP A 186 1.30 -5.12 -21.47
N ARG A 187 0.65 -4.45 -22.43
CA ARG A 187 -0.23 -3.30 -22.17
C ARG A 187 -1.50 -3.74 -21.47
N TRP A 188 -2.03 -4.90 -21.86
CA TRP A 188 -3.18 -5.51 -21.22
C TRP A 188 -2.94 -5.83 -19.75
N LEU A 189 -1.72 -6.17 -19.34
CA LEU A 189 -1.41 -6.42 -17.94
C LEU A 189 -1.65 -5.17 -17.07
N PHE A 190 -1.20 -3.99 -17.51
CA PHE A 190 -1.43 -2.73 -16.81
C PHE A 190 -2.91 -2.32 -16.81
N VAL A 191 -3.66 -2.65 -17.88
CA VAL A 191 -5.11 -2.43 -17.92
C VAL A 191 -5.84 -3.31 -16.91
N VAL A 192 -5.51 -4.60 -16.85
CA VAL A 192 -6.10 -5.55 -15.90
C VAL A 192 -5.78 -5.15 -14.47
N ASP A 193 -4.53 -4.77 -14.19
CA ASP A 193 -4.13 -4.28 -12.87
C ASP A 193 -4.95 -3.04 -12.45
N ALA A 194 -5.10 -2.05 -13.33
CA ALA A 194 -5.92 -0.87 -13.05
C ALA A 194 -7.41 -1.21 -12.82
N ILE A 195 -7.96 -2.16 -13.59
CA ILE A 195 -9.35 -2.63 -13.44
C ILE A 195 -9.56 -3.34 -12.10
N ILE A 196 -8.54 -3.98 -11.53
CA ILE A 196 -8.63 -4.59 -10.20
C ILE A 196 -8.45 -3.52 -9.12
N THR A 197 -7.49 -2.63 -9.27
CA THR A 197 -7.11 -1.61 -8.28
C THR A 197 -8.17 -0.53 -8.09
N ILE A 198 -8.77 0.00 -9.17
CA ILE A 198 -9.74 1.11 -9.08
C ILE A 198 -11.01 0.72 -8.28
N PRO A 199 -11.68 -0.42 -8.55
CA PRO A 199 -12.84 -0.84 -7.76
C PRO A 199 -12.50 -1.11 -6.29
N ILE A 200 -11.32 -1.68 -6.00
CA ILE A 200 -10.87 -1.89 -4.62
C ILE A 200 -10.75 -0.55 -3.91
N ALA A 201 -10.10 0.44 -4.55
CA ALA A 201 -10.00 1.79 -4.03
C ALA A 201 -11.38 2.45 -3.82
N LEU A 202 -12.32 2.26 -4.77
CA LEU A 202 -13.70 2.75 -4.64
C LEU A 202 -14.44 2.13 -3.46
N ILE A 203 -14.29 0.82 -3.24
CA ILE A 203 -14.82 0.12 -2.06
C ILE A 203 -14.19 0.67 -0.78
N GLY A 204 -12.90 1.02 -0.83
CA GLY A 204 -12.17 1.68 0.25
C GLY A 204 -12.86 2.91 0.81
N PHE A 205 -13.47 3.76 -0.02
CA PHE A 205 -14.21 4.95 0.45
C PHE A 205 -15.39 4.61 1.38
N PHE A 206 -16.01 3.44 1.21
CA PHE A 206 -17.18 3.02 1.99
C PHE A 206 -16.80 2.12 3.18
N VAL A 207 -15.78 1.28 3.00
CA VAL A 207 -15.42 0.23 3.97
C VAL A 207 -14.30 0.67 4.91
N PHE A 208 -13.38 1.53 4.46
CA PHE A 208 -12.21 1.90 5.26
C PHE A 208 -12.59 2.90 6.37
N PRO A 209 -12.42 2.55 7.66
CA PRO A 209 -12.74 3.45 8.76
C PRO A 209 -11.63 4.49 8.93
N ASP A 210 -12.02 5.70 9.32
CA ASP A 210 -11.08 6.71 9.81
C ASP A 210 -10.66 6.39 11.26
N VAL A 211 -9.72 7.14 11.82
CA VAL A 211 -9.31 6.98 13.23
C VAL A 211 -10.51 7.09 14.18
N PRO A 212 -10.53 6.32 15.29
CA PRO A 212 -11.67 6.30 16.23
C PRO A 212 -11.93 7.65 16.90
N SER A 213 -10.97 8.57 16.89
CA SER A 213 -11.11 9.94 17.40
C SER A 213 -11.93 10.86 16.47
N ARG A 214 -12.16 10.47 15.22
CA ARG A 214 -12.87 11.27 14.20
C ARG A 214 -14.29 10.73 13.96
N LYS A 215 -14.75 10.76 12.71
CA LYS A 215 -16.14 10.47 12.34
C LYS A 215 -16.44 8.97 12.47
N LYS A 216 -17.65 8.65 12.93
CA LYS A 216 -18.17 7.28 12.99
C LYS A 216 -18.06 6.60 11.61
N PRO A 217 -17.48 5.38 11.52
CA PRO A 217 -17.50 4.60 10.30
C PRO A 217 -18.94 4.24 9.88
N LEU A 218 -19.21 4.23 8.57
CA LEU A 218 -20.56 3.99 8.02
C LEU A 218 -21.17 2.64 8.44
N PHE A 219 -20.33 1.62 8.67
CA PHE A 219 -20.75 0.27 9.03
C PHE A 219 -20.93 0.03 10.55
N LEU A 220 -20.65 1.04 11.39
CA LEU A 220 -20.75 0.94 12.85
C LEU A 220 -21.92 1.75 13.41
N THR A 221 -22.66 1.13 14.34
CA THR A 221 -23.65 1.81 15.19
C THR A 221 -22.95 2.72 16.20
N GLU A 222 -23.60 3.81 16.63
CA GLU A 222 -23.02 4.77 17.59
C GLU A 222 -22.57 4.13 18.90
N THR A 223 -23.37 3.21 19.43
CA THR A 223 -23.03 2.45 20.64
C THR A 223 -21.73 1.65 20.49
N LYS A 224 -21.50 1.08 19.30
CA LYS A 224 -20.29 0.28 19.01
C LYS A 224 -19.07 1.15 18.73
N HIS A 225 -19.28 2.33 18.17
CA HIS A 225 -18.23 3.32 17.98
C HIS A 225 -17.72 3.85 19.33
N GLU A 226 -18.64 4.14 20.25
CA GLU A 226 -18.30 4.61 21.59
C GLU A 226 -17.59 3.51 22.40
N LEU A 227 -18.05 2.26 22.30
CA LEU A 227 -17.35 1.11 22.87
C LEU A 227 -15.90 1.00 22.33
N GLY A 228 -15.70 1.24 21.04
CA GLY A 228 -14.38 1.28 20.41
C GLY A 228 -13.48 2.39 20.96
N LYS A 229 -14.03 3.58 21.22
CA LYS A 229 -13.29 4.69 21.85
C LYS A 229 -12.90 4.36 23.29
N GLN A 230 -13.86 3.94 24.11
CA GLN A 230 -13.63 3.57 25.52
C GLN A 230 -12.55 2.49 25.66
N ARG A 231 -12.53 1.54 24.73
CA ARG A 231 -11.54 0.45 24.67
C ARG A 231 -10.09 0.93 24.51
N LEU A 232 -9.92 2.11 23.90
CA LEU A 232 -8.65 2.70 23.47
C LEU A 232 -8.27 3.95 24.28
N GLU A 233 -9.12 4.35 25.24
CA GLU A 233 -8.82 5.41 26.22
C GLU A 233 -7.57 5.04 27.03
N GLY A 234 -6.60 5.94 27.07
CA GLY A 234 -5.32 5.75 27.77
C GLY A 234 -4.24 4.95 27.01
N LEU A 235 -4.56 4.32 25.88
CA LEU A 235 -3.59 3.57 25.05
C LEU A 235 -3.20 4.31 23.76
N THR A 236 -4.04 5.21 23.28
CA THR A 236 -3.83 5.91 22.00
C THR A 236 -3.12 7.24 22.22
N ALA A 237 -2.03 7.50 21.47
CA ALA A 237 -1.32 8.78 21.51
C ALA A 237 -2.25 9.93 21.05
N PRO A 238 -2.13 11.14 21.62
CA PRO A 238 -2.99 12.27 21.27
C PRO A 238 -2.91 12.59 19.78
N PRO A 239 -4.04 12.90 19.12
CA PRO A 239 -4.16 12.88 17.66
C PRO A 239 -3.53 14.09 16.94
N GLN A 240 -2.64 14.86 17.56
CA GLN A 240 -2.20 16.15 17.01
C GLN A 240 -0.71 16.43 17.25
N LEU A 241 0.16 15.76 16.47
CA LEU A 241 1.49 16.32 16.25
C LEU A 241 1.35 17.52 15.31
N ARG A 242 1.38 18.74 15.87
CA ARG A 242 1.66 19.94 15.09
C ARG A 242 3.13 19.92 14.75
N LEU A 243 3.45 19.73 13.48
CA LEU A 243 4.83 19.77 12.98
C LEU A 243 5.38 21.18 13.18
N SER A 244 6.22 21.35 14.21
CA SER A 244 7.10 22.52 14.30
C SER A 244 8.37 22.22 13.51
N TRP A 245 8.90 23.26 12.86
CA TRP A 245 10.21 23.21 12.20
C TRP A 245 11.32 22.72 13.16
N ASP A 246 11.12 22.97 14.45
CA ASP A 246 12.00 22.50 15.52
C ASP A 246 12.07 20.96 15.62
N ILE A 247 10.96 20.26 15.36
CA ILE A 247 10.93 18.79 15.39
C ILE A 247 11.76 18.23 14.23
N PHE A 248 11.64 18.84 13.05
CA PHE A 248 12.40 18.43 11.87
C PHE A 248 13.90 18.64 12.09
N ARG A 249 14.29 19.81 12.62
CA ARG A 249 15.68 20.09 13.01
C ARG A 249 16.17 19.10 14.06
N HIS A 250 15.36 18.78 15.07
CA HIS A 250 15.72 17.87 16.15
C HIS A 250 15.92 16.43 15.69
N VAL A 251 15.07 15.95 14.76
CA VAL A 251 15.20 14.59 14.19
C VAL A 251 16.44 14.50 13.31
N LEU A 252 16.67 15.47 12.41
CA LEU A 252 17.82 15.45 11.50
C LEU A 252 19.16 15.68 12.19
N THR A 253 19.18 16.33 13.37
CA THR A 253 20.44 16.55 14.11
C THR A 253 20.85 15.31 14.92
N ARG A 254 19.95 14.34 15.13
CA ARG A 254 20.25 13.13 15.91
C ARG A 254 20.89 12.06 15.04
N TRP A 255 22.06 11.59 15.47
CA TRP A 255 22.79 10.47 14.85
C TRP A 255 21.95 9.18 14.74
N HIS A 256 21.02 8.95 15.68
CA HIS A 256 20.11 7.79 15.68
C HIS A 256 19.30 7.68 14.39
N TRP A 257 18.93 8.81 13.78
CA TRP A 257 18.20 8.82 12.51
C TRP A 257 19.07 8.26 11.38
N TYR A 258 20.32 8.72 11.29
CA TYR A 258 21.27 8.22 10.31
C TYR A 258 21.62 6.74 10.54
N LEU A 259 21.76 6.31 11.79
CA LEU A 259 22.03 4.90 12.10
C LEU A 259 20.83 3.99 11.78
N PHE A 260 19.60 4.46 12.02
CA PHE A 260 18.38 3.74 11.62
C PHE A 260 18.23 3.65 10.10
N VAL A 261 18.44 4.76 9.39
CA VAL A 261 18.41 4.79 7.91
C VAL A 261 19.52 3.92 7.33
N PHE A 262 20.72 3.97 7.91
CA PHE A 262 21.87 3.15 7.50
C PHE A 262 21.60 1.67 7.73
N GLN A 263 21.08 1.30 8.91
CA GLN A 263 20.70 -0.08 9.21
C GLN A 263 19.62 -0.59 8.25
N GLY A 264 18.57 0.21 8.01
CA GLY A 264 17.51 -0.15 7.06
C GLY A 264 18.04 -0.31 5.64
N SER A 265 18.88 0.61 5.18
CA SER A 265 19.50 0.55 3.85
C SER A 265 20.38 -0.70 3.69
N ILE A 266 21.15 -1.06 4.72
CA ILE A 266 21.96 -2.28 4.72
C ILE A 266 21.08 -3.53 4.74
N MET A 267 20.04 -3.58 5.57
CA MET A 267 19.20 -4.78 5.65
C MET A 267 18.35 -5.00 4.40
N ASP A 268 17.77 -3.93 3.83
CA ASP A 268 16.87 -4.05 2.68
C ASP A 268 17.64 -4.18 1.34
N GLN A 269 18.78 -3.51 1.16
CA GLN A 269 19.54 -3.57 -0.11
C GLN A 269 20.45 -4.80 -0.21
N ASN A 270 20.85 -5.42 0.90
CA ASN A 270 21.72 -6.62 0.86
C ASN A 270 20.96 -7.94 0.62
N PHE A 271 19.66 -7.92 0.33
CA PHE A 271 18.95 -9.10 -0.19
C PHE A 271 19.14 -9.33 -1.70
N ALA A 272 19.86 -8.45 -2.39
CA ALA A 272 20.29 -8.69 -3.78
C ALA A 272 21.80 -8.52 -3.98
N PRO A 273 22.66 -9.41 -3.45
CA PRO A 273 23.98 -9.61 -4.01
C PRO A 273 23.88 -10.71 -5.08
N SER A 274 23.80 -10.31 -6.35
CA SER A 274 24.42 -10.97 -7.52
C SER A 274 23.62 -10.78 -8.83
N GLY A 275 23.59 -9.55 -9.31
CA GLY A 275 23.77 -9.36 -10.75
C GLY A 275 25.24 -9.63 -11.06
N THR A 276 25.54 -10.83 -11.56
CA THR A 276 26.70 -11.20 -12.40
C THR A 276 28.11 -10.90 -11.87
N LEU A 277 28.82 -11.96 -11.46
CA LEU A 277 30.01 -12.39 -12.18
C LEU A 277 29.65 -13.63 -13.00
#